data_AF-A0A7C7P2E8-F1
#
_entry.id   AF-A0A7C7P2E8-F1
#
_cell.length_a   1.000
_cell.length_b   1.000
_cell.length_c   1.000
_cell.angle_alpha   90.00
_cell.angle_beta   90.00
_cell.angle_gamma   90.00
#
_symmetry.space_group_name_H-M   'P 1'
#
loop_
_entity.id
_entity.type
_entity.pdbx_description
1 polymer ?
#
loop_
_entity_poly.entity_id
_entity_poly.type
_entity_poly.pdbx_seq_one_letter_code
_entity_poly.pdbx_strand_id
1 'polypeptide(L)'
;MTKIILAVFDGLQPAQINSVDTPNLYQVSQKGSFFENHHPVFPSVTRVNAASMVTGVNPGKHWLAGNSFVARDYDKSNVIPALSGQLSEIRNAGLDVLGVPTLQEIISKKGMEYVAIGVGTSGNAYVHNPLADLYGGATIHPEFTIPSSLHKELEGLFGGWPEEQLPNTPRYKKAADIFIEYVLGKINPEVALIWSSEPDKSQHSFGVGSDAAKAALVEADLEFGRIMEYIRDSSQHQNSDLMILSDHGYSTISEVINIETLLESSNLVGSDGWLLAQNGG
;
A
#
# COMPACT_ATOMS: atom_id res chain seq x y z
N MET A 1 -9.87 24.15 -5.85
CA MET A 1 -10.05 22.73 -6.24
C MET A 1 -10.02 21.93 -4.95
N THR A 2 -10.85 20.90 -4.83
CA THR A 2 -10.85 20.05 -3.63
C THR A 2 -9.67 19.09 -3.70
N LYS A 3 -8.91 19.00 -2.61
CA LYS A 3 -7.78 18.06 -2.48
C LYS A 3 -8.28 16.76 -1.90
N ILE A 4 -7.64 15.65 -2.25
CA ILE A 4 -7.98 14.33 -1.74
C ILE A 4 -6.85 13.82 -0.86
N ILE A 5 -7.17 13.48 0.39
CA ILE A 5 -6.22 12.89 1.33
C ILE A 5 -6.70 11.48 1.65
N LEU A 6 -5.82 10.50 1.44
CA LEU A 6 -6.09 9.07 1.60
C LEU A 6 -5.26 8.53 2.75
N ALA A 7 -5.91 7.86 3.70
CA ALA A 7 -5.24 7.08 4.74
C ALA A 7 -5.61 5.61 4.56
N VAL A 8 -4.62 4.78 4.27
CA VAL A 8 -4.80 3.33 4.08
C VAL A 8 -4.25 2.58 5.28
N PHE A 9 -5.05 1.65 5.80
CA PHE A 9 -4.64 0.73 6.84
C PHE A 9 -4.68 -0.69 6.27
N ASP A 10 -3.49 -1.24 6.01
CA ASP A 10 -3.32 -2.57 5.41
C ASP A 10 -4.07 -3.61 6.23
N GLY A 11 -5.01 -4.30 5.58
CA GLY A 11 -5.78 -5.36 6.21
C GLY A 11 -6.82 -4.93 7.26
N LEU A 12 -7.13 -3.65 7.39
CA LEU A 12 -8.14 -3.18 8.34
C LEU A 12 -9.54 -3.71 7.98
N GLN A 13 -10.17 -4.44 8.91
CA GLN A 13 -11.56 -4.86 8.77
C GLN A 13 -12.53 -3.83 9.35
N PRO A 14 -13.75 -3.70 8.79
CA PRO A 14 -14.80 -2.86 9.36
C PRO A 14 -15.07 -3.09 10.86
N ALA A 15 -15.03 -4.35 11.31
CA ALA A 15 -15.28 -4.71 12.71
C ALA A 15 -14.20 -4.21 13.69
N GLN A 16 -13.03 -3.81 13.20
CA GLN A 16 -11.94 -3.27 14.01
C GLN A 16 -12.09 -1.76 14.24
N ILE A 17 -13.02 -1.10 13.53
CA ILE A 17 -13.31 0.33 13.70
C ILE A 17 -14.29 0.51 14.86
N ASN A 18 -13.78 0.89 16.04
CA ASN A 18 -14.58 1.05 17.25
C ASN A 18 -14.10 2.20 18.15
N SER A 19 -14.94 2.62 19.09
CA SER A 19 -14.68 3.79 19.96
C SER A 19 -13.57 3.59 21.00
N VAL A 20 -13.08 2.36 21.19
CA VAL A 20 -12.07 2.01 22.19
C VAL A 20 -10.69 1.90 21.54
N ASP A 21 -10.56 1.04 20.54
CA ASP A 21 -9.25 0.73 19.92
C ASP A 21 -8.88 1.75 18.85
N THR A 22 -9.86 2.29 18.12
CA THR A 22 -9.64 3.21 17.00
C THR A 22 -10.54 4.45 17.09
N PRO A 23 -10.45 5.24 18.17
CA PRO A 23 -11.35 6.36 18.40
C PRO A 23 -11.31 7.40 17.28
N ASN A 24 -10.18 7.59 16.60
CA ASN A 24 -10.05 8.55 15.50
C ASN A 24 -10.78 8.07 14.24
N LEU A 25 -10.50 6.83 13.79
CA LEU A 25 -11.21 6.20 12.68
C LEU A 25 -12.72 6.11 12.96
N TYR A 26 -13.09 5.73 14.18
CA TYR A 26 -14.48 5.64 14.59
C TYR A 26 -15.19 7.00 14.49
N GLN A 27 -14.57 8.08 14.97
CA GLN A 27 -15.17 9.42 14.84
C GLN A 27 -15.41 9.83 13.39
N VAL A 28 -14.51 9.50 12.45
CA VAL A 28 -14.71 9.78 11.03
C VAL A 28 -15.89 8.97 10.49
N SER A 29 -15.99 7.69 10.86
CA SER A 29 -17.12 6.83 10.44
C SER A 29 -18.48 7.38 10.88
N GLN A 30 -18.54 8.06 12.02
CA GLN A 30 -19.79 8.62 12.57
C GLN A 30 -20.19 9.97 11.94
N LYS A 31 -19.24 10.69 11.35
CA LYS A 31 -19.45 12.04 10.80
C LYS A 31 -19.42 12.09 9.27
N GLY A 32 -18.89 11.04 8.63
CA GLY A 32 -18.73 10.93 7.19
C GLY A 32 -19.69 9.93 6.55
N SER A 33 -19.28 9.40 5.40
CA SER A 33 -19.94 8.28 4.73
C SER A 33 -19.17 6.99 4.98
N PHE A 34 -19.86 5.92 5.32
CA PHE A 34 -19.29 4.60 5.55
C PHE A 34 -19.83 3.60 4.53
N PHE A 35 -18.94 2.96 3.77
CA PHE A 35 -19.30 1.98 2.76
C PHE A 35 -19.34 0.58 3.37
N GLU A 36 -20.52 0.15 3.83
CA GLU A 36 -20.71 -1.15 4.51
C GLU A 36 -20.38 -2.37 3.64
N ASN A 37 -20.51 -2.23 2.32
CA ASN A 37 -20.29 -3.30 1.34
C ASN A 37 -19.02 -3.06 0.49
N HIS A 38 -17.94 -2.61 1.12
CA HIS A 38 -16.62 -2.53 0.47
C HIS A 38 -16.02 -3.93 0.27
N HIS A 39 -15.43 -4.18 -0.91
CA HIS A 39 -14.80 -5.45 -1.23
C HIS A 39 -13.48 -5.22 -1.99
N PRO A 40 -12.43 -6.00 -1.69
CA PRO A 40 -11.19 -5.98 -2.46
C PRO A 40 -11.40 -6.56 -3.86
N VAL A 41 -10.47 -6.28 -4.77
CA VAL A 41 -10.37 -7.05 -6.02
C VAL A 41 -9.84 -8.46 -5.73
N PHE A 42 -10.09 -9.39 -6.64
CA PHE A 42 -9.52 -10.74 -6.57
C PHE A 42 -8.20 -10.84 -7.38
N PRO A 43 -7.13 -11.44 -6.83
CA PRO A 43 -7.01 -11.95 -5.46
C PRO A 43 -6.90 -10.82 -4.43
N SER A 44 -7.41 -11.06 -3.22
CA SER A 44 -7.42 -10.10 -2.10
C SER A 44 -6.05 -10.01 -1.43
N VAL A 45 -5.05 -9.53 -2.18
CA VAL A 45 -3.67 -9.33 -1.70
C VAL A 45 -3.19 -7.90 -1.99
N THR A 46 -2.26 -7.43 -1.16
CA THR A 46 -1.83 -6.03 -1.10
C THR A 46 -1.41 -5.43 -2.44
N ARG A 47 -0.44 -6.01 -3.17
CA ARG A 47 0.08 -5.35 -4.38
C ARG A 47 -0.98 -5.26 -5.47
N VAL A 48 -1.85 -6.26 -5.55
CA VAL A 48 -2.95 -6.33 -6.52
C VAL A 48 -3.99 -5.23 -6.23
N ASN A 49 -4.38 -5.08 -4.96
CA ASN A 49 -5.33 -4.06 -4.56
C ASN A 49 -4.74 -2.66 -4.69
N ALA A 50 -3.47 -2.45 -4.31
CA ALA A 50 -2.77 -1.18 -4.52
C ALA A 50 -2.71 -0.78 -6.00
N ALA A 51 -2.39 -1.73 -6.89
CA ALA A 51 -2.41 -1.49 -8.34
C ALA A 51 -3.82 -1.16 -8.84
N SER A 52 -4.84 -1.87 -8.37
CA SER A 52 -6.25 -1.57 -8.70
C SER A 52 -6.69 -0.19 -8.21
N MET A 53 -6.24 0.23 -7.02
CA MET A 53 -6.54 1.56 -6.45
C MET A 53 -6.02 2.69 -7.33
N VAL A 54 -4.79 2.59 -7.84
CA VAL A 54 -4.19 3.66 -8.65
C VAL A 54 -4.51 3.57 -10.14
N THR A 55 -5.10 2.47 -10.62
CA THR A 55 -5.46 2.30 -12.04
C THR A 55 -6.96 2.29 -12.31
N GLY A 56 -7.78 2.02 -11.29
CA GLY A 56 -9.23 1.92 -11.40
C GLY A 56 -9.72 0.71 -12.21
N VAL A 57 -8.88 -0.31 -12.41
CA VAL A 57 -9.23 -1.51 -13.18
C VAL A 57 -8.85 -2.78 -12.43
N ASN A 58 -9.40 -3.92 -12.84
CA ASN A 58 -9.10 -5.23 -12.24
C ASN A 58 -7.72 -5.79 -12.70
N PRO A 59 -7.20 -6.82 -12.01
CA PRO A 59 -5.88 -7.40 -12.30
C PRO A 59 -5.67 -7.93 -13.71
N GLY A 60 -6.74 -8.43 -14.34
CA GLY A 60 -6.68 -8.83 -15.75
C GLY A 60 -6.34 -7.69 -16.72
N LYS A 61 -6.44 -6.42 -16.28
CA LYS A 61 -6.17 -5.23 -17.10
C LYS A 61 -4.92 -4.46 -16.65
N HIS A 62 -4.65 -4.34 -15.35
CA HIS A 62 -3.38 -3.74 -14.89
C HIS A 62 -2.21 -4.74 -14.84
N TRP A 63 -2.46 -6.03 -15.14
CA TRP A 63 -1.50 -7.13 -15.31
C TRP A 63 -0.80 -7.65 -14.06
N LEU A 64 -0.79 -6.90 -12.96
CA LEU A 64 -0.28 -7.41 -11.69
C LEU A 64 -1.24 -8.44 -11.07
N ALA A 65 -0.97 -9.72 -11.32
CA ALA A 65 -1.87 -10.82 -10.97
C ALA A 65 -1.75 -11.31 -9.50
N GLY A 66 -0.73 -10.87 -8.77
CA GLY A 66 -0.43 -11.37 -7.44
C GLY A 66 0.73 -10.64 -6.76
N ASN A 67 0.96 -10.97 -5.48
CA ASN A 67 2.17 -10.63 -4.74
C ASN A 67 3.41 -11.39 -5.24
N SER A 68 3.23 -12.55 -5.88
CA SER A 68 4.24 -13.28 -6.65
C SER A 68 3.64 -13.69 -7.98
N PHE A 69 4.39 -13.63 -9.07
CA PHE A 69 3.85 -13.91 -10.40
C PHE A 69 4.95 -14.29 -11.38
N VAL A 70 4.57 -14.81 -12.54
CA VAL A 70 5.48 -15.01 -13.67
C VAL A 70 5.28 -13.85 -14.64
N ALA A 71 6.25 -12.96 -14.73
CA ALA A 71 6.25 -11.86 -15.70
C ALA A 71 6.68 -12.41 -17.06
N ARG A 72 5.76 -13.02 -17.81
CA ARG A 72 6.07 -13.80 -19.03
C ARG A 72 6.87 -13.04 -20.10
N ASP A 73 6.65 -11.73 -20.21
CA ASP A 73 7.35 -10.88 -21.18
C ASP A 73 8.75 -10.44 -20.70
N TYR A 74 9.05 -10.62 -19.41
CA TYR A 74 10.35 -10.34 -18.79
C TYR A 74 11.15 -11.64 -18.57
N ASP A 75 10.60 -12.55 -17.77
CA ASP A 75 11.15 -13.88 -17.49
C ASP A 75 10.03 -14.90 -17.33
N LYS A 76 9.91 -15.77 -18.32
CA LYS A 76 8.88 -16.84 -18.36
C LYS A 76 9.23 -18.08 -17.54
N SER A 77 10.47 -18.17 -17.04
CA SER A 77 10.99 -19.36 -16.36
C SER A 77 11.00 -19.24 -14.84
N ASN A 78 10.79 -18.04 -14.31
CA ASN A 78 10.87 -17.79 -12.88
C ASN A 78 9.60 -17.15 -12.33
N VAL A 79 9.25 -17.57 -11.12
CA VAL A 79 8.31 -16.83 -10.27
C VAL A 79 9.09 -15.72 -9.59
N ILE A 80 8.61 -14.49 -9.72
CA ILE A 80 9.22 -13.33 -9.10
C ILE A 80 8.24 -12.72 -8.07
N PRO A 81 8.74 -12.23 -6.92
CA PRO A 81 7.91 -11.44 -6.02
C PRO A 81 7.69 -10.04 -6.63
N ALA A 82 6.48 -9.51 -6.49
CA ALA A 82 6.15 -8.14 -6.82
C ALA A 82 6.71 -7.20 -5.72
N LEU A 83 8.03 -7.07 -5.65
CA LEU A 83 8.76 -6.12 -4.79
C LEU A 83 9.39 -5.02 -5.65
N SER A 84 9.73 -3.89 -5.02
CA SER A 84 10.31 -2.74 -5.73
C SER A 84 11.52 -3.10 -6.58
N GLY A 85 12.40 -3.99 -6.09
CA GLY A 85 13.56 -4.51 -6.83
C GLY A 85 13.16 -5.14 -8.17
N GLN A 86 12.37 -6.21 -8.14
CA GLN A 86 11.94 -6.94 -9.34
C GLN A 86 11.07 -6.08 -10.27
N LEU A 87 10.17 -5.26 -9.72
CA LEU A 87 9.34 -4.37 -10.53
C LEU A 87 10.20 -3.29 -11.22
N SER A 88 11.25 -2.80 -10.55
CA SER A 88 12.20 -1.87 -11.18
C SER A 88 13.04 -2.51 -12.27
N GLU A 89 13.39 -3.79 -12.15
CA GLU A 89 14.09 -4.52 -13.21
C GLU A 89 13.23 -4.67 -14.47
N ILE A 90 11.94 -5.01 -14.30
CA ILE A 90 10.96 -5.05 -15.40
C ILE A 90 10.90 -3.68 -16.09
N ARG A 91 10.75 -2.60 -15.32
CA ARG A 91 10.75 -1.23 -15.85
C ARG A 91 12.04 -0.91 -16.60
N ASN A 92 13.20 -1.25 -16.02
CA ASN A 92 14.51 -0.96 -16.60
C ASN A 92 14.78 -1.78 -17.87
N ALA A 93 14.11 -2.93 -18.04
CA ALA A 93 14.10 -3.68 -19.28
C ALA A 93 13.23 -3.06 -20.38
N GLY A 94 12.59 -1.91 -20.11
CA GLY A 94 11.72 -1.19 -21.04
C GLY A 94 10.30 -1.75 -21.12
N LEU A 95 9.89 -2.55 -20.13
CA LEU A 95 8.55 -3.12 -20.03
C LEU A 95 7.69 -2.34 -19.03
N ASP A 96 6.39 -2.29 -19.30
CA ASP A 96 5.44 -1.66 -18.38
C ASP A 96 5.23 -2.53 -17.14
N VAL A 97 5.28 -1.90 -15.96
CA VAL A 97 4.97 -2.55 -14.69
C VAL A 97 3.47 -2.76 -14.53
N LEU A 98 2.66 -1.81 -15.02
CA LEU A 98 1.21 -1.86 -15.03
C LEU A 98 0.69 -1.64 -16.45
N GLY A 99 -0.28 -2.45 -16.88
CA GLY A 99 -0.79 -2.44 -18.26
C GLY A 99 -1.67 -1.26 -18.65
N VAL A 100 -1.89 -0.33 -17.73
CA VAL A 100 -2.67 0.90 -17.96
C VAL A 100 -2.05 2.06 -17.18
N PRO A 101 -2.28 3.31 -17.63
CA PRO A 101 -1.80 4.47 -16.91
C PRO A 101 -2.32 4.53 -15.47
N THR A 102 -1.43 4.88 -14.54
CA THR A 102 -1.75 5.18 -13.15
C THR A 102 -2.47 6.51 -13.00
N LEU A 103 -3.01 6.75 -11.79
CA LEU A 103 -3.64 8.01 -11.41
C LEU A 103 -2.71 9.19 -11.69
N GLN A 104 -1.44 9.12 -11.32
CA GLN A 104 -0.46 10.19 -11.59
C GLN A 104 -0.33 10.47 -13.09
N GLU A 105 -0.16 9.44 -13.91
CA GLU A 105 -0.03 9.61 -15.36
C GLU A 105 -1.26 10.30 -15.99
N ILE A 106 -2.44 10.06 -15.42
CA ILE A 106 -3.68 10.70 -15.87
C ILE A 106 -3.74 12.16 -15.41
N ILE A 107 -3.52 12.44 -14.12
CA ILE A 107 -3.69 13.79 -13.57
C ILE A 107 -2.53 14.74 -13.90
N SER A 108 -1.33 14.21 -14.22
CA SER A 108 -0.19 15.00 -14.69
C SER A 108 -0.50 15.79 -15.97
N LYS A 109 -1.41 15.30 -16.82
CA LYS A 109 -1.92 16.01 -18.02
C LYS A 109 -2.67 17.30 -17.67
N LYS A 110 -3.02 17.49 -16.40
CA LYS A 110 -3.65 18.69 -15.84
C LYS A 110 -2.70 19.48 -14.93
N GLY A 111 -1.42 19.09 -14.86
CA GLY A 111 -0.42 19.69 -13.97
C GLY A 111 -0.67 19.41 -12.49
N MET A 112 -1.37 18.31 -12.17
CA MET A 112 -1.68 17.91 -10.80
C MET A 112 -0.70 16.84 -10.31
N GLU A 113 -0.56 16.74 -9.00
CA GLU A 113 0.34 15.78 -8.37
C GLU A 113 -0.37 14.80 -7.43
N TYR A 114 0.14 13.57 -7.43
CA TYR A 114 -0.15 12.49 -6.53
C TYR A 114 1.13 12.10 -5.80
N VAL A 115 1.10 12.16 -4.46
CA VAL A 115 2.21 11.73 -3.61
C VAL A 115 1.75 10.66 -2.64
N ALA A 116 2.44 9.52 -2.67
CA ALA A 116 2.20 8.40 -1.76
C ALA A 116 3.40 8.19 -0.84
N ILE A 117 3.14 7.97 0.45
CA ILE A 117 4.12 7.50 1.43
C ILE A 117 3.60 6.24 2.12
N GLY A 118 4.42 5.20 2.20
CA GLY A 118 4.00 3.94 2.79
C GLY A 118 5.13 3.22 3.52
N VAL A 119 4.77 2.47 4.55
CA VAL A 119 5.71 1.63 5.34
C VAL A 119 5.37 0.14 5.28
N GLY A 120 4.47 -0.24 4.38
CA GLY A 120 4.15 -1.63 4.05
C GLY A 120 5.23 -2.29 3.20
N THR A 121 4.86 -3.34 2.45
CA THR A 121 5.82 -4.00 1.56
C THR A 121 6.29 -3.07 0.44
N SER A 122 7.56 -3.18 0.04
CA SER A 122 8.16 -2.26 -0.94
C SER A 122 7.45 -2.26 -2.30
N GLY A 123 6.91 -3.41 -2.71
CA GLY A 123 6.12 -3.54 -3.93
C GLY A 123 4.80 -2.79 -3.90
N ASN A 124 4.12 -2.75 -2.76
CA ASN A 124 2.90 -1.94 -2.58
C ASN A 124 3.22 -0.45 -2.81
N ALA A 125 4.24 0.07 -2.14
CA ALA A 125 4.66 1.46 -2.34
C ALA A 125 5.04 1.73 -3.82
N TYR A 126 5.77 0.80 -4.45
CA TYR A 126 6.28 0.97 -5.81
C TYR A 126 5.16 1.12 -6.83
N VAL A 127 4.09 0.32 -6.73
CA VAL A 127 3.00 0.32 -7.72
C VAL A 127 2.13 1.59 -7.68
N HIS A 128 2.21 2.40 -6.61
CA HIS A 128 1.43 3.64 -6.53
C HIS A 128 1.80 4.65 -7.63
N ASN A 129 3.09 4.82 -7.91
CA ASN A 129 3.57 5.73 -8.94
C ASN A 129 4.94 5.27 -9.49
N PRO A 130 5.00 4.16 -10.26
CA PRO A 130 6.26 3.61 -10.77
C PRO A 130 7.04 4.56 -11.68
N LEU A 131 6.35 5.55 -12.27
CA LEU A 131 6.87 6.50 -13.25
C LEU A 131 6.85 7.94 -12.72
N ALA A 132 6.93 8.14 -11.39
CA ALA A 132 6.89 9.46 -10.78
C ALA A 132 8.01 10.40 -11.27
N ASP A 133 9.16 9.83 -11.62
CA ASP A 133 10.31 10.53 -12.22
C ASP A 133 10.05 11.01 -13.66
N LEU A 134 9.03 10.48 -14.34
CA LEU A 134 8.64 10.88 -15.69
C LEU A 134 7.39 11.77 -15.71
N TYR A 135 6.41 11.46 -14.86
CA TYR A 135 5.09 12.11 -14.88
C TYR A 135 4.82 13.01 -13.66
N GLY A 136 5.77 13.16 -12.73
CA GLY A 136 5.63 14.00 -11.54
C GLY A 136 5.02 13.27 -10.34
N GLY A 137 4.76 14.01 -9.26
CA GLY A 137 4.37 13.41 -7.98
C GLY A 137 5.53 12.66 -7.32
N ALA A 138 5.22 11.78 -6.37
CA ALA A 138 6.26 10.99 -5.68
C ALA A 138 5.74 9.70 -5.02
N THR A 139 6.65 8.74 -4.87
CA THR A 139 6.51 7.57 -3.98
C THR A 139 7.62 7.62 -2.94
N ILE A 140 7.25 7.52 -1.67
CA ILE A 140 8.17 7.54 -0.52
C ILE A 140 8.02 6.23 0.25
N HIS A 141 9.13 5.52 0.43
CA HIS A 141 9.22 4.28 1.19
C HIS A 141 10.53 4.26 2.00
N PRO A 142 10.62 3.54 3.13
CA PRO A 142 11.86 3.40 3.88
C PRO A 142 13.07 2.97 3.04
N GLU A 143 12.85 2.07 2.08
CA GLU A 143 13.91 1.48 1.26
C GLU A 143 14.22 2.27 -0.03
N PHE A 144 13.28 3.10 -0.52
CA PHE A 144 13.46 3.80 -1.79
C PHE A 144 12.53 5.01 -1.92
N THR A 145 12.84 5.90 -2.85
CA THR A 145 11.93 6.96 -3.28
C THR A 145 11.88 7.02 -4.80
N ILE A 146 10.77 7.49 -5.35
CA ILE A 146 10.64 7.84 -6.77
C ILE A 146 10.09 9.28 -6.82
N PRO A 147 10.84 10.25 -7.37
CA PRO A 147 12.20 10.14 -7.87
C PRO A 147 13.23 9.87 -6.75
N SER A 148 14.30 9.15 -7.08
CA SER A 148 15.32 8.71 -6.10
C SER A 148 16.08 9.86 -5.43
N SER A 149 16.05 11.05 -6.01
CA SER A 149 16.64 12.27 -5.44
C SER A 149 15.99 12.68 -4.11
N LEU A 150 14.72 12.32 -3.88
CA LEU A 150 14.00 12.67 -2.65
C LEU A 150 14.59 11.97 -1.41
N HIS A 151 15.21 10.80 -1.58
CA HIS A 151 15.75 10.04 -0.46
C HIS A 151 16.72 10.86 0.39
N LYS A 152 17.74 11.47 -0.24
CA LYS A 152 18.74 12.28 0.46
C LYS A 152 18.15 13.56 1.08
N GLU A 153 17.15 14.16 0.43
CA GLU A 153 16.47 15.33 0.96
C GLU A 153 15.70 14.98 2.24
N LEU A 154 14.90 13.90 2.19
CA LEU A 154 14.12 13.45 3.34
C LEU A 154 15.00 12.97 4.48
N GLU A 155 16.12 12.30 4.20
CA GLU A 155 17.10 11.95 5.23
C GLU A 155 17.74 13.19 5.87
N GLY A 156 18.01 14.24 5.09
CA GLY A 156 18.53 15.50 5.62
C GLY A 156 17.55 16.25 6.52
N LEU A 157 16.24 16.14 6.23
CA LEU A 157 15.17 16.82 6.99
C LEU A 157 14.68 16.01 8.21
N PHE A 158 14.55 14.69 8.07
CA PHE A 158 13.89 13.82 9.04
C PHE A 158 14.80 12.72 9.60
N GLY A 159 16.09 12.71 9.24
CA GLY A 159 17.05 11.66 9.62
C GLY A 159 16.84 10.34 8.86
N GLY A 160 17.61 9.31 9.20
CA GLY A 160 17.47 7.95 8.66
C GLY A 160 16.20 7.24 9.12
N TRP A 161 15.69 6.28 8.35
CA TRP A 161 14.50 5.50 8.74
C TRP A 161 14.81 4.58 9.93
N PRO A 162 13.88 4.40 10.88
CA PRO A 162 14.01 3.36 11.90
C PRO A 162 14.15 1.98 11.25
N GLU A 163 14.91 1.12 11.92
CA GLU A 163 14.91 -0.31 11.62
C GLU A 163 13.50 -0.88 11.68
N GLU A 164 13.24 -1.87 10.84
CA GLU A 164 11.93 -2.49 10.80
C GLU A 164 11.65 -3.25 12.10
N GLN A 165 10.45 -3.05 12.64
CA GLN A 165 10.00 -3.71 13.87
C GLN A 165 8.64 -4.38 13.65
N LEU A 166 8.25 -5.17 14.63
CA LEU A 166 6.95 -5.81 14.71
C LEU A 166 6.39 -5.58 16.13
N PRO A 167 5.38 -4.71 16.30
CA PRO A 167 4.72 -3.87 15.28
C PRO A 167 5.63 -2.84 14.60
N ASN A 168 5.25 -2.39 13.40
CA ASN A 168 6.04 -1.45 12.58
C ASN A 168 5.81 0.04 12.93
N THR A 169 5.35 0.31 14.14
CA THR A 169 4.95 1.63 14.63
C THR A 169 6.03 2.71 14.48
N PRO A 170 7.32 2.47 14.77
CA PRO A 170 8.34 3.51 14.62
C PRO A 170 8.46 4.03 13.19
N ARG A 171 8.34 3.14 12.18
CA ARG A 171 8.34 3.56 10.77
C ARG A 171 7.08 4.34 10.44
N TYR A 172 5.91 3.89 10.89
CA TYR A 172 4.65 4.59 10.61
C TYR A 172 4.60 5.99 11.25
N LYS A 173 5.10 6.14 12.48
CA LYS A 173 5.26 7.44 13.14
C LYS A 173 6.09 8.41 12.29
N LYS A 174 7.25 7.96 11.82
CA LYS A 174 8.10 8.78 10.94
C LYS A 174 7.42 9.08 9.61
N ALA A 175 6.67 8.13 9.05
CA ALA A 175 5.88 8.38 7.84
C ALA A 175 4.81 9.44 8.08
N ALA A 176 4.14 9.45 9.23
CA ALA A 176 3.19 10.50 9.61
C ALA A 176 3.89 11.87 9.75
N ASP A 177 5.08 11.94 10.34
CA ASP A 177 5.87 13.18 10.43
C ASP A 177 6.20 13.74 9.03
N ILE A 178 6.74 12.90 8.13
CA ILE A 178 7.01 13.27 6.74
C ILE A 178 5.72 13.65 6.02
N PHE A 179 4.64 12.91 6.23
CA PHE A 179 3.37 13.18 5.56
C PHE A 179 2.81 14.54 5.96
N ILE A 180 2.80 14.86 7.25
CA ILE A 180 2.30 16.13 7.78
C ILE A 180 3.18 17.30 7.32
N GLU A 181 4.48 17.23 7.58
CA GLU A 181 5.36 18.39 7.39
C GLU A 181 5.78 18.58 5.93
N TYR A 182 6.07 17.49 5.24
CA TYR A 182 6.61 17.53 3.88
C TYR A 182 5.50 17.35 2.83
N VAL A 183 4.74 16.25 2.88
CA VAL A 183 3.75 15.96 1.83
C VAL A 183 2.59 16.95 1.88
N LEU A 184 1.93 17.12 3.02
CA LEU A 184 0.79 18.02 3.17
C LEU A 184 1.21 19.48 3.36
N GLY A 185 2.36 19.72 4.01
CA GLY A 185 2.83 21.06 4.35
C GLY A 185 3.66 21.77 3.28
N LYS A 186 4.54 21.03 2.58
CA LYS A 186 5.48 21.60 1.59
C LYS A 186 5.07 21.31 0.16
N ILE A 187 4.86 20.04 -0.21
CA ILE A 187 4.44 19.67 -1.58
C ILE A 187 3.00 20.11 -1.79
N ASN A 188 2.13 19.77 -0.84
CA ASN A 188 0.71 20.06 -0.86
C ASN A 188 0.04 19.63 -2.18
N PRO A 189 0.09 18.32 -2.55
CA PRO A 189 -0.40 17.81 -3.84
C PRO A 189 -1.93 17.84 -3.91
N GLU A 190 -2.50 17.64 -5.11
CA GLU A 190 -3.95 17.44 -5.29
C GLU A 190 -4.43 16.12 -4.71
N VAL A 191 -3.58 15.09 -4.71
CA VAL A 191 -3.87 13.80 -4.08
C VAL A 191 -2.69 13.40 -3.19
N ALA A 192 -2.94 13.15 -1.91
CA ALA A 192 -1.93 12.67 -0.96
C ALA A 192 -2.38 11.33 -0.38
N LEU A 193 -1.47 10.36 -0.25
CA LEU A 193 -1.76 9.08 0.37
C LEU A 193 -0.70 8.71 1.41
N ILE A 194 -1.16 8.24 2.58
CA ILE A 194 -0.33 7.56 3.57
C ILE A 194 -0.82 6.11 3.77
N TRP A 195 0.12 5.16 3.85
CA TRP A 195 -0.17 3.74 4.03
C TRP A 195 0.48 3.17 5.29
N SER A 196 -0.34 2.75 6.25
CA SER A 196 0.05 1.97 7.43
C SER A 196 0.18 0.49 7.07
N SER A 197 1.23 -0.19 7.53
CA SER A 197 1.37 -1.65 7.42
C SER A 197 0.63 -2.41 8.53
N GLU A 198 -0.04 -1.70 9.43
CA GLU A 198 -0.80 -2.25 10.54
C GLU A 198 -2.32 -2.05 10.30
N PRO A 199 -3.17 -3.03 10.66
CA PRO A 199 -2.84 -4.19 11.49
C PRO A 199 -2.26 -5.41 10.74
N ASP A 200 -2.12 -5.37 9.41
CA ASP A 200 -1.69 -6.51 8.60
C ASP A 200 -0.50 -7.27 9.14
N LYS A 201 0.61 -6.55 9.33
CA LYS A 201 1.87 -7.16 9.71
C LYS A 201 1.81 -7.87 11.05
N SER A 202 1.19 -7.23 12.04
CA SER A 202 1.00 -7.82 13.36
C SER A 202 0.01 -8.98 13.34
N GLN A 203 -1.04 -8.94 12.53
CA GLN A 203 -2.01 -10.03 12.42
C GLN A 203 -1.41 -11.26 11.74
N HIS A 204 -0.58 -11.09 10.72
CA HIS A 204 0.18 -12.19 10.13
C HIS A 204 1.10 -12.87 11.13
N SER A 205 1.72 -12.09 12.03
CA SER A 205 2.75 -12.62 12.93
C SER A 205 2.19 -13.19 14.23
N PHE A 206 1.13 -12.59 14.78
CA PHE A 206 0.58 -12.93 16.09
C PHE A 206 -0.85 -13.50 16.04
N GLY A 207 -1.45 -13.56 14.85
CA GLY A 207 -2.83 -13.99 14.65
C GLY A 207 -3.82 -12.83 14.71
N VAL A 208 -4.95 -13.03 14.00
CA VAL A 208 -6.05 -12.08 13.89
C VAL A 208 -6.66 -11.79 15.25
N GLY A 209 -6.76 -10.51 15.61
CA GLY A 209 -7.36 -10.08 16.88
C GLY A 209 -6.50 -10.31 18.14
N SER A 210 -5.22 -10.68 17.98
CA SER A 210 -4.26 -10.75 19.08
C SER A 210 -4.05 -9.38 19.76
N ASP A 211 -3.62 -9.38 21.03
CA ASP A 211 -3.37 -8.14 21.78
C ASP A 211 -2.27 -7.30 21.13
N ALA A 212 -1.26 -7.94 20.55
CA ALA A 212 -0.20 -7.26 19.80
C ALA A 212 -0.73 -6.57 18.55
N ALA A 213 -1.61 -7.23 17.77
CA ALA A 213 -2.24 -6.62 16.61
C ALA A 213 -3.20 -5.47 16.97
N LYS A 214 -3.95 -5.61 18.07
CA LYS A 214 -4.79 -4.52 18.60
C LYS A 214 -3.95 -3.33 19.03
N ALA A 215 -2.85 -3.56 19.76
CA ALA A 215 -1.94 -2.50 20.18
C ALA A 215 -1.33 -1.77 18.96
N ALA A 216 -0.90 -2.51 17.94
CA ALA A 216 -0.42 -1.94 16.69
C ALA A 216 -1.46 -1.04 15.99
N LEU A 217 -2.71 -1.50 15.95
CA LEU A 217 -3.82 -0.72 15.39
C LEU A 217 -4.12 0.55 16.19
N VAL A 218 -4.11 0.46 17.53
CA VAL A 218 -4.25 1.64 18.42
C VAL A 218 -3.16 2.66 18.11
N GLU A 219 -1.91 2.22 17.98
CA GLU A 219 -0.79 3.10 17.67
C GLU A 219 -0.92 3.74 16.27
N ALA A 220 -1.38 2.98 15.27
CA ALA A 220 -1.65 3.53 13.94
C ALA A 220 -2.81 4.56 13.96
N ASP A 221 -3.87 4.31 14.74
CA ASP A 221 -4.99 5.26 14.92
C ASP A 221 -4.54 6.55 15.64
N LEU A 222 -3.61 6.45 16.59
CA LEU A 222 -3.02 7.63 17.26
C LEU A 222 -2.27 8.53 16.27
N GLU A 223 -1.44 7.95 15.40
CA GLU A 223 -0.73 8.72 14.37
C GLU A 223 -1.69 9.30 13.31
N PHE A 224 -2.77 8.58 12.97
CA PHE A 224 -3.86 9.12 12.15
C PHE A 224 -4.57 10.31 12.82
N GLY A 225 -4.75 10.27 14.14
CA GLY A 225 -5.24 11.40 14.95
C GLY A 225 -4.43 12.67 14.72
N ARG A 226 -3.09 12.57 14.69
CA ARG A 226 -2.19 13.71 14.41
C ARG A 226 -2.39 14.28 13.01
N ILE A 227 -2.61 13.42 12.02
CA ILE A 227 -2.87 13.83 10.63
C ILE A 227 -4.20 14.57 10.54
N MET A 228 -5.26 14.06 11.18
CA MET A 228 -6.55 14.74 11.22
C MET A 228 -6.48 16.11 11.90
N GLU A 229 -5.75 16.21 13.01
CA GLU A 229 -5.52 17.47 13.72
C GLU A 229 -4.82 18.48 12.81
N TYR A 230 -3.76 18.08 12.12
CA TYR A 230 -3.08 18.95 11.15
C TYR A 230 -4.01 19.42 10.03
N ILE A 231 -4.80 18.51 9.43
CA ILE A 231 -5.75 18.86 8.35
C ILE A 231 -6.77 19.87 8.84
N ARG A 232 -7.34 19.66 10.04
CA ARG A 232 -8.35 20.53 10.65
C ARG A 232 -7.80 21.94 10.90
N ASP A 233 -6.57 22.02 11.39
CA ASP A 233 -5.98 23.29 11.85
C ASP A 233 -5.26 24.04 10.71
N SER A 234 -4.98 23.37 9.59
CA SER A 234 -4.32 23.97 8.43
C SER A 234 -5.29 24.73 7.52
N SER A 235 -5.05 26.02 7.33
CA SER A 235 -5.77 26.84 6.35
C SER A 235 -5.64 26.34 4.91
N GLN A 236 -4.58 25.58 4.59
CA GLN A 236 -4.35 25.02 3.26
C GLN A 236 -5.26 23.83 2.94
N HIS A 237 -5.81 23.18 3.97
CA HIS A 237 -6.59 21.95 3.86
C HIS A 237 -8.06 22.12 4.25
N GLN A 238 -8.54 23.37 4.34
CA GLN A 238 -9.96 23.66 4.60
C GLN A 238 -10.91 23.13 3.51
N ASN A 239 -10.39 22.87 2.31
CA ASN A 239 -11.13 22.32 1.18
C ASN A 239 -10.51 20.98 0.73
N SER A 240 -10.38 20.05 1.67
CA SER A 240 -9.86 18.70 1.44
C SER A 240 -10.89 17.65 1.84
N ASP A 241 -11.04 16.61 1.02
CA ASP A 241 -11.79 15.40 1.36
C ASP A 241 -10.82 14.36 1.95
N LEU A 242 -11.17 13.83 3.12
CA LEU A 242 -10.43 12.74 3.77
C LEU A 242 -11.13 11.41 3.50
N MET A 243 -10.40 10.47 2.93
CA MET A 243 -10.86 9.11 2.63
C MET A 243 -10.00 8.10 3.41
N ILE A 244 -10.68 7.17 4.08
CA ILE A 244 -10.04 6.07 4.80
C ILE A 244 -10.30 4.79 4.01
N LEU A 245 -9.25 4.03 3.73
CA LEU A 245 -9.33 2.81 2.93
C LEU A 245 -8.61 1.64 3.61
N SER A 246 -8.91 0.45 3.11
CA SER A 246 -8.21 -0.80 3.39
C SER A 246 -8.15 -1.59 2.09
N ASP A 247 -7.09 -2.35 1.89
CA ASP A 247 -6.84 -3.13 0.70
C ASP A 247 -7.44 -4.55 0.76
N HIS A 248 -7.57 -5.12 1.96
CA HIS A 248 -8.26 -6.39 2.22
C HIS A 248 -8.65 -6.57 3.70
N GLY A 249 -9.18 -7.74 4.04
CA GLY A 249 -9.42 -8.17 5.43
C GLY A 249 -8.58 -9.40 5.79
N TYR A 250 -9.05 -10.19 6.75
CA TYR A 250 -8.41 -11.44 7.18
C TYR A 250 -9.41 -12.56 7.41
N SER A 251 -8.87 -13.77 7.41
CA SER A 251 -9.51 -14.95 7.95
C SER A 251 -8.48 -15.80 8.69
N THR A 252 -8.91 -16.50 9.74
CA THR A 252 -8.04 -17.43 10.46
C THR A 252 -7.74 -18.63 9.57
N ILE A 253 -6.46 -18.91 9.36
CA ILE A 253 -6.01 -20.09 8.61
C ILE A 253 -6.06 -21.31 9.53
N SER A 254 -6.86 -22.32 9.18
CA SER A 254 -6.95 -23.58 9.92
C SER A 254 -6.04 -24.67 9.37
N GLU A 255 -5.74 -24.62 8.08
CA GLU A 255 -4.97 -25.64 7.35
C GLU A 255 -4.24 -24.99 6.17
N VAL A 256 -3.07 -25.53 5.84
CA VAL A 256 -2.29 -25.16 4.64
C VAL A 256 -2.19 -26.37 3.74
N ILE A 257 -2.67 -26.24 2.50
CA ILE A 257 -2.57 -27.29 1.49
C ILE A 257 -1.27 -27.09 0.71
N ASN A 258 -0.35 -28.04 0.79
CA ASN A 258 0.89 -28.01 0.02
C ASN A 258 0.64 -28.47 -1.44
N ILE A 259 0.35 -27.50 -2.31
CA ILE A 259 0.08 -27.75 -3.73
C ILE A 259 1.27 -28.37 -4.46
N GLU A 260 2.50 -27.98 -4.11
CA GLU A 260 3.72 -28.53 -4.72
C GLU A 260 3.82 -30.04 -4.47
N THR A 261 3.67 -30.48 -3.22
CA THR A 261 3.63 -31.93 -2.89
C THR A 261 2.48 -32.66 -3.59
N LEU A 262 1.31 -32.03 -3.71
CA LEU A 262 0.18 -32.63 -4.44
C LEU A 262 0.46 -32.77 -5.95
N LEU A 263 1.15 -31.81 -6.55
CA LEU A 263 1.53 -31.86 -7.97
C LEU A 263 2.61 -32.91 -8.22
N GLU A 264 3.64 -32.97 -7.38
CA GLU A 264 4.72 -33.97 -7.45
C GLU A 264 4.20 -35.41 -7.35
N SER A 265 3.15 -35.62 -6.54
CA SER A 265 2.51 -36.93 -6.37
C SER A 265 1.43 -37.23 -7.41
N SER A 266 1.17 -36.32 -8.34
CA SER A 266 0.14 -36.47 -9.37
C SER A 266 0.67 -37.04 -10.69
N ASN A 267 -0.20 -37.69 -11.47
CA ASN A 267 0.09 -38.10 -12.85
C ASN A 267 -0.16 -36.96 -13.87
N LEU A 268 -0.26 -35.70 -13.43
CA LEU A 268 -0.60 -34.56 -14.29
C LEU A 268 0.59 -34.02 -15.10
N VAL A 269 1.79 -34.60 -14.94
CA VAL A 269 3.03 -33.98 -15.43
C VAL A 269 3.26 -34.27 -16.93
N GLY A 270 3.12 -33.21 -17.74
CA GLY A 270 3.66 -33.11 -19.11
C GLY A 270 5.14 -32.67 -19.12
N SER A 271 5.78 -32.73 -20.28
CA SER A 271 7.25 -32.66 -20.49
C SER A 271 7.97 -31.36 -20.09
N ASP A 272 7.26 -30.29 -19.70
CA ASP A 272 7.83 -28.93 -19.66
C ASP A 272 7.95 -28.32 -18.25
N GLY A 273 7.68 -29.09 -17.18
CA GLY A 273 7.73 -28.61 -15.79
C GLY A 273 6.57 -27.66 -15.41
N TRP A 274 6.52 -27.23 -14.15
CA TRP A 274 5.51 -26.29 -13.65
C TRP A 274 6.15 -25.19 -12.77
N LEU A 275 5.51 -24.02 -12.71
CA LEU A 275 5.89 -22.90 -11.86
C LEU A 275 4.73 -22.57 -10.91
N LEU A 276 5.00 -22.50 -9.61
CA LEU A 276 3.99 -22.21 -8.59
C LEU A 276 4.23 -20.83 -7.96
N ALA A 277 3.34 -19.88 -8.24
CA ALA A 277 3.37 -18.55 -7.64
C ALA A 277 2.40 -18.46 -6.45
N GLN A 278 2.93 -18.47 -5.23
CA GLN A 278 2.14 -18.39 -4.01
C GLN A 278 1.65 -16.96 -3.75
N ASN A 279 0.34 -16.81 -3.49
CA ASN A 279 -0.36 -15.52 -3.43
C ASN A 279 -1.42 -15.45 -2.31
N GLY A 280 -1.18 -16.11 -1.17
CA GLY A 280 -2.04 -16.01 0.00
C GLY A 280 -2.17 -17.33 0.74
N GLY A 281 -2.09 -17.24 2.07
CA GLY A 281 -1.95 -18.34 3.04
C GLY A 281 -0.57 -18.32 3.66
#